data_AF-A0A6J4ZH98-F1
#
_entry.id   AF-A0A6J4ZH98-F1
#
_cell.length_a   1.000
_cell.length_b   1.000
_cell.length_c   1.000
_cell.angle_alpha   90.00
_cell.angle_beta   90.00
_cell.angle_gamma   90.00
#
_symmetry.space_group_name_H-M   'P 1'
#
loop_
_entity.id
_entity.type
_entity.pdbx_description
1 polymer ?
#
loop_
_entity_poly.entity_id
_entity_poly.type
_entity_poly.pdbx_seq_one_letter_code
_entity_poly.pdbx_strand_id
1 'polypeptide(L)'
;MLSHILSPNPVRRAAPAPAFINLTFYGSPAVLALIRKRLYEELRQRSETVADVRYSTDGEQACTAISLRSDSGNPWPVITWLSDLCRELGVHTLRVGVAPAPRAQASAVPVPH
;
A
#
# COMPACT_ATOMS: atom_id res chain seq x y z
N MET A 1 -3.35 -48.90 28.43
CA MET A 1 -2.58 -48.07 27.47
C MET A 1 -3.52 -47.59 26.39
N LEU A 2 -3.52 -46.30 26.08
CA LEU A 2 -3.64 -45.70 24.74
C LEU A 2 -4.04 -44.22 24.89
N SER A 3 -3.03 -43.37 25.06
CA SER A 3 -3.17 -41.92 25.01
C SER A 3 -3.29 -41.50 23.55
N HIS A 4 -4.46 -41.02 23.14
CA HIS A 4 -4.65 -40.44 21.81
C HIS A 4 -3.86 -39.13 21.72
N ILE A 5 -2.77 -39.16 20.96
CA ILE A 5 -1.97 -37.99 20.61
C ILE A 5 -2.78 -37.18 19.58
N LEU A 6 -3.47 -36.14 20.07
CA LEU A 6 -4.00 -35.06 19.23
C LEU A 6 -2.81 -34.38 18.55
N SER A 7 -2.58 -34.71 17.28
CA SER A 7 -1.64 -33.96 16.44
C SER A 7 -2.09 -32.50 16.36
N PRO A 8 -1.23 -31.52 16.65
CA PRO A 8 -1.57 -30.12 16.44
C PRO A 8 -1.75 -29.92 14.94
N ASN A 9 -3.00 -29.72 14.54
CA ASN A 9 -3.37 -29.35 13.19
C ASN A 9 -2.53 -28.13 12.80
N PRO A 10 -1.66 -28.18 11.77
CA PRO A 10 -0.87 -27.02 11.41
C PRO A 10 -1.85 -25.94 10.95
N VAL A 11 -2.07 -24.95 11.82
CA VAL A 11 -2.83 -23.75 11.48
C VAL A 11 -2.04 -23.08 10.36
N ARG A 12 -2.40 -23.37 9.11
CA ARG A 12 -1.91 -22.68 7.93
C ARG A 12 -2.30 -21.22 8.12
N ARG A 13 -1.38 -20.40 8.65
CA ARG A 13 -1.54 -18.95 8.68
C ARG A 13 -1.74 -18.54 7.24
N ALA A 14 -2.96 -18.12 6.91
CA ALA A 14 -3.23 -17.51 5.62
C ALA A 14 -2.25 -16.33 5.46
N ALA A 15 -1.61 -16.25 4.29
CA ALA A 15 -0.76 -15.11 4.00
C ALA A 15 -1.58 -13.81 4.21
N PRO A 16 -0.99 -12.77 4.83
CA PRO A 16 -1.70 -11.51 5.02
C PRO A 16 -2.23 -11.02 3.68
N ALA A 17 -3.50 -10.58 3.67
CA ALA A 17 -4.10 -10.04 2.46
C ALA A 17 -3.35 -8.74 2.09
N PRO A 18 -3.09 -8.51 0.79
CA PRO A 18 -2.43 -7.28 0.37
C PRO A 18 -3.25 -6.05 0.77
N ALA A 19 -2.56 -4.96 1.06
CA ALA A 19 -3.18 -3.66 1.36
C ALA A 19 -2.83 -2.66 0.25
N PHE A 20 -3.78 -1.79 -0.09
CA PHE A 20 -3.56 -0.67 -1.00
C PHE A 20 -3.45 0.64 -0.23
N ILE A 21 -2.46 1.44 -0.58
CA ILE A 21 -2.11 2.70 0.07
C ILE A 21 -2.18 3.78 -0.99
N ASN A 22 -3.23 4.59 -0.92
CA ASN A 22 -3.47 5.70 -1.83
C ASN A 22 -2.90 6.97 -1.20
N LEU A 23 -1.93 7.56 -1.90
CA LEU A 23 -1.19 8.73 -1.49
C LEU A 23 -1.54 9.86 -2.45
N THR A 24 -1.94 11.02 -1.94
CA THR A 24 -2.15 12.20 -2.78
C THR A 24 -1.31 13.35 -2.25
N PHE A 25 -0.47 13.90 -3.13
CA PHE A 25 0.41 15.02 -2.88
C PHE A 25 -0.07 16.24 -3.67
N TYR A 26 -0.02 17.41 -3.05
CA TYR A 26 -0.28 18.69 -3.70
C TYR A 26 0.91 19.62 -3.53
N GLY A 27 1.28 20.34 -4.58
CA GLY A 27 2.38 21.30 -4.55
C GLY A 27 2.88 21.66 -5.94
N SER A 28 4.04 22.33 -6.01
CA SER A 28 4.62 22.70 -7.31
C SER A 28 5.09 21.45 -8.09
N PRO A 29 5.08 21.50 -9.44
CA PRO A 29 5.56 20.39 -10.27
C PRO A 29 6.96 19.88 -9.90
N ALA A 30 7.88 20.80 -9.57
CA ALA A 30 9.25 20.47 -9.21
C ALA A 30 9.34 19.67 -7.90
N VAL A 31 8.59 20.08 -6.87
CA VAL A 31 8.54 19.39 -5.58
C VAL A 31 7.91 18.00 -5.74
N LEU A 32 6.83 17.88 -6.52
CA LEU A 32 6.21 16.58 -6.77
C LEU A 32 7.10 15.64 -7.58
N ALA A 33 7.89 16.15 -8.52
CA ALA A 33 8.87 15.35 -9.25
C ALA A 33 9.95 14.80 -8.30
N LEU A 34 10.42 15.62 -7.36
CA LEU A 34 11.38 15.20 -6.34
C LEU A 34 10.81 14.11 -5.42
N ILE A 35 9.58 14.30 -4.91
CA ILE A 35 8.89 13.29 -4.08
C ILE A 35 8.78 11.97 -4.83
N ARG A 36 8.30 11.98 -6.09
CA ARG A 36 8.17 10.76 -6.89
C ARG A 36 9.52 10.05 -7.06
N LYS A 37 10.57 10.81 -7.38
CA LYS A 37 11.92 10.24 -7.54
C LYS A 37 12.38 9.52 -6.26
N ARG A 38 12.27 10.19 -5.12
CA ARG A 38 12.64 9.62 -3.81
C ARG A 38 11.80 8.41 -3.43
N LEU A 39 10.50 8.46 -3.71
CA LEU A 39 9.60 7.32 -3.51
C LEU A 39 10.03 6.11 -4.35
N TYR A 40 10.32 6.28 -5.64
CA TYR A 40 10.78 5.17 -6.47
C TYR A 40 12.14 4.62 -6.04
N GLU A 41 13.06 5.47 -5.58
CA GLU A 41 14.35 5.04 -5.03
C GLU A 41 14.15 4.19 -3.78
N GLU A 42 13.29 4.63 -2.86
CA GLU A 42 12.98 3.91 -1.63
C GLU A 42 12.25 2.58 -1.91
N LEU A 43 11.28 2.57 -2.83
CA LEU A 43 10.51 1.37 -3.16
C LEU A 43 11.38 0.25 -3.75
N ARG A 44 12.55 0.56 -4.33
CA ARG A 44 13.51 -0.48 -4.75
C ARG A 44 14.07 -1.31 -3.59
N GLN A 45 14.05 -0.75 -2.38
CA GLN A 45 14.55 -1.38 -1.17
C GLN A 45 13.43 -1.95 -0.30
N ARG A 46 12.17 -1.80 -0.74
CA ARG A 46 10.97 -2.17 0.01
C ARG A 46 10.17 -3.26 -0.69
N SER A 47 9.24 -3.83 0.05
CA SER A 47 8.32 -4.87 -0.47
C SER A 47 7.11 -4.29 -1.21
N GLU A 48 6.83 -3.01 -1.04
CA GLU A 48 5.71 -2.31 -1.65
C GLU A 48 5.96 -2.07 -3.15
N THR A 49 4.91 -2.24 -3.95
CA THR A 49 4.95 -2.00 -5.39
C THR A 49 4.00 -0.90 -5.80
N VAL A 50 4.34 -0.17 -6.86
CA VAL A 50 3.45 0.87 -7.41
C VAL A 50 2.36 0.20 -8.24
N ALA A 51 1.11 0.42 -7.87
CA ALA A 51 -0.07 -0.11 -8.54
C ALA A 51 -0.65 0.87 -9.56
N ASP A 52 -0.70 2.17 -9.23
CA ASP A 52 -1.21 3.22 -10.13
C ASP A 52 -0.54 4.56 -9.82
N VAL A 53 -0.37 5.40 -10.85
CA VAL A 53 0.13 6.78 -10.70
C VAL A 53 -0.66 7.70 -11.61
N ARG A 54 -1.22 8.75 -11.01
CA ARG A 54 -1.92 9.82 -11.71
C ARG A 54 -1.27 11.15 -11.39
N TYR A 55 -1.09 11.94 -12.44
CA TYR A 55 -0.53 13.28 -12.33
C TYR A 55 -1.50 14.25 -13.00
N SER A 56 -1.74 15.37 -12.34
CA SER A 56 -2.56 16.46 -12.86
C SER A 56 -1.90 17.79 -12.51
N THR A 57 -2.11 18.79 -13.35
CA THR A 57 -1.59 20.15 -13.19
C THR A 57 -2.70 21.14 -13.43
N ASP A 58 -2.75 22.18 -12.60
CA ASP A 58 -3.67 23.31 -12.73
C ASP A 58 -2.88 24.61 -12.45
N GLY A 59 -2.47 25.28 -13.52
CA GLY A 59 -1.57 26.43 -13.46
C GLY A 59 -0.24 26.10 -12.78
N GLU A 60 0.09 26.88 -11.74
CA GLU A 60 1.32 26.70 -10.94
C GLU A 60 1.25 25.53 -9.95
N GLN A 61 0.07 24.93 -9.79
CA GLN A 61 -0.15 23.84 -8.85
C GLN A 61 -0.22 22.50 -9.56
N ALA A 62 0.22 21.46 -8.87
CA ALA A 62 0.12 20.09 -9.34
C ALA A 62 -0.42 19.18 -8.25
N CYS A 63 -0.96 18.05 -8.70
CA CYS A 63 -1.43 16.96 -7.89
C CYS A 63 -0.79 15.67 -8.39
N THR A 64 -0.25 14.86 -7.48
CA THR A 64 0.19 13.50 -7.78
C THR A 64 -0.56 12.54 -6.87
N ALA A 65 -1.33 11.62 -7.45
CA ALA A 65 -1.93 10.51 -6.73
C ALA A 65 -1.16 9.21 -7.07
N ILE A 66 -0.78 8.45 -6.05
CA ILE A 66 -0.01 7.21 -6.18
C ILE A 66 -0.71 6.14 -5.37
N SER A 67 -1.00 5.00 -5.98
CA SER A 67 -1.48 3.82 -5.28
C SER A 67 -0.33 2.83 -5.13
N LEU A 68 -0.01 2.46 -3.89
CA LEU A 68 0.96 1.42 -3.57
C LEU A 68 0.24 0.16 -3.12
N ARG A 69 0.79 -0.99 -3.46
CA ARG A 69 0.37 -2.29 -2.95
C ARG A 69 1.42 -2.80 -1.96
N SER A 70 1.00 -3.11 -0.74
CA SER A 70 1.81 -3.78 0.28
C SER A 70 1.40 -5.24 0.38
N ASP A 71 2.29 -6.15 -0.03
CA ASP A 71 2.05 -7.60 0.06
C ASP A 71 2.14 -8.13 1.49
N SER A 72 2.79 -7.39 2.40
CA SER A 72 2.79 -7.70 3.83
C SER A 72 1.44 -7.40 4.51
N GLY A 73 0.57 -6.64 3.84
CA GLY A 73 -0.67 -6.12 4.42
C GLY A 73 -0.45 -5.03 5.48
N ASN A 74 0.80 -4.66 5.79
CA ASN A 74 1.14 -3.61 6.73
C ASN A 74 1.53 -2.32 6.00
N PRO A 75 0.70 -1.26 6.04
CA PRO A 75 0.99 0.00 5.35
C PRO A 75 1.83 0.98 6.19
N TRP A 76 1.99 0.74 7.49
CA TRP A 76 2.58 1.72 8.41
C TRP A 76 4.04 2.09 8.09
N PRO A 77 4.94 1.15 7.76
CA PRO A 77 6.34 1.49 7.50
C PRO A 77 6.54 2.47 6.36
N VAL A 78 5.73 2.37 5.30
CA VAL A 78 5.82 3.29 4.15
C VAL A 78 5.12 4.62 4.45
N ILE A 79 4.02 4.62 5.20
CA ILE A 79 3.33 5.85 5.62
C ILE A 79 4.23 6.68 6.53
N THR A 80 4.89 6.06 7.51
CA THR A 80 5.81 6.77 8.42
C THR A 80 6.97 7.41 7.66
N TRP A 81 7.66 6.63 6.83
CA TRP A 81 8.76 7.15 6.01
C TRP A 81 8.32 8.28 5.06
N LEU A 82 7.15 8.15 4.41
CA LEU A 82 6.60 9.20 3.56
C LEU A 82 6.28 10.47 4.33
N SER A 83 5.79 10.33 5.56
CA SER A 83 5.47 11.47 6.42
C SER A 83 6.73 12.24 6.79
N ASP A 84 7.83 11.52 7.09
CA ASP A 84 9.14 12.12 7.34
C ASP A 84 9.70 12.81 6.10
N LEU A 85 9.65 12.16 4.93
CA LEU A 85 10.08 12.77 3.66
C LEU A 85 9.29 14.05 3.35
N CYS A 86 7.97 14.02 3.52
CA CYS A 86 7.14 15.22 3.32
C CYS A 86 7.53 16.35 4.27
N ARG A 87 7.83 16.03 5.54
CA ARG A 87 8.30 17.01 6.52
C ARG A 87 9.66 17.60 6.14
N GLU A 88 10.60 16.78 5.69
CA GLU A 88 11.92 17.24 5.22
C GLU A 88 11.83 18.17 4.01
N LEU A 89 10.90 17.89 3.10
CA LEU A 89 10.70 18.67 1.88
C LEU A 89 9.74 19.86 2.05
N GLY A 90 9.20 20.08 3.25
CA GLY A 90 8.24 21.16 3.51
C GLY A 90 6.88 20.97 2.83
N VAL A 91 6.48 19.73 2.54
CA VAL A 91 5.18 19.41 1.93
C VAL A 91 4.16 19.13 3.00
N HIS A 92 3.18 20.02 3.13
CA HIS A 92 2.18 19.97 4.20
C HIS A 92 0.90 19.22 3.84
N THR A 93 0.69 18.88 2.57
CA THR A 93 -0.57 18.32 2.07
C THR A 93 -0.35 16.90 1.56
N LEU A 94 -0.27 15.95 2.48
CA LEU A 94 -0.31 14.52 2.20
C LEU A 94 -1.68 13.97 2.61
N ARG A 95 -2.43 13.42 1.67
CA ARG A 95 -3.60 12.57 1.98
C ARG A 95 -3.20 11.11 1.86
N VAL A 96 -3.53 10.32 2.88
CA VAL A 96 -3.30 8.87 2.91
C VAL A 96 -4.63 8.16 3.09
N GLY A 97 -4.94 7.24 2.19
CA GLY A 97 -6.06 6.31 2.32
C GLY A 97 -5.54 4.88 2.28
N VAL A 98 -5.90 4.06 3.26
CA VAL A 98 -5.57 2.63 3.28
C VAL A 98 -6.84 1.84 2.99
N ALA A 99 -6.81 0.98 1.98
CA ALA A 99 -7.88 0.05 1.66
C ALA A 99 -7.35 -1.38 1.70
N PRO A 100 -8.06 -2.34 2.34
CA PRO A 100 -7.73 -3.74 2.18
C PRO A 100 -7.95 -4.16 0.72
N ALA A 101 -7.13 -5.06 0.19
CA ALA A 101 -7.45 -5.66 -1.09
C ALA A 101 -8.82 -6.34 -1.02
N PRO A 102 -9.68 -6.20 -2.04
CA PRO A 102 -10.95 -6.90 -2.08
C PRO A 102 -10.66 -8.39 -1.89
N ARG A 103 -11.22 -8.96 -0.83
CA ARG A 103 -11.15 -10.41 -0.57
C ARG A 103 -11.74 -11.06 -1.82
N ALA A 104 -10.97 -11.85 -2.55
CA ALA A 104 -11.50 -12.65 -3.64
C ALA A 104 -12.69 -13.43 -3.06
N GLN A 105 -13.91 -13.05 -3.44
CA GLN A 105 -15.09 -13.80 -3.05
C GLN A 105 -14.90 -15.19 -3.64
N ALA A 106 -14.76 -16.19 -2.78
CA ALA A 106 -14.74 -17.57 -3.21
C ALA A 106 -15.99 -17.78 -4.07
N SER A 107 -15.81 -18.10 -5.34
CA SER A 107 -16.91 -18.47 -6.22
C SER A 107 -17.74 -19.51 -5.50
N ALA A 108 -18.99 -19.15 -5.18
CA ALA A 108 -19.95 -20.10 -4.66
C ALA A 108 -20.10 -21.19 -5.71
N VAL A 109 -19.57 -22.38 -5.42
CA VAL A 109 -19.77 -23.56 -6.25
C VAL A 109 -21.28 -23.84 -6.22
N PRO A 110 -21.99 -23.84 -7.37
CA PRO A 110 -23.39 -24.19 -7.38
C PRO A 110 -23.51 -25.68 -7.05
N VAL A 111 -24.23 -25.99 -5.97
CA VAL A 111 -24.61 -27.36 -5.64
C VAL A 111 -25.73 -27.77 -6.61
N PRO A 112 -25.56 -28.82 -7.42
CA PRO A 112 -26.65 -29.29 -8.27
C PRO A 112 -27.72 -29.99 -7.40
N HIS A 113 -28.98 -29.67 -7.69
CA HIS A 113 -30.17 -30.33 -7.14
C HIS A 113 -30.40 -31.71 -7.76
#